data_AF-A0ABD3WUA6-F1
#
_entry.id   AF-A0ABD3WUA6-F1
#
_cell.length_a   1.000
_cell.length_b   1.000
_cell.length_c   1.000
_cell.angle_alpha   90.00
_cell.angle_beta   90.00
_cell.angle_gamma   90.00
#
_symmetry.space_group_name_H-M   'P 1'
#
loop_
_entity.id
_entity.type
_entity.pdbx_description
1 polymer ?
#
loop_
_entity_poly.entity_id
_entity_poly.type
_entity_poly.pdbx_seq_one_letter_code
_entity_poly.pdbx_strand_id
1 'polypeptide(L)' 'ICNSGFFRNTSGICQSCPIGTYQPNNEQTSCISCPSGTTTNQVASISQTQCA' A
#
# COMPACT_ATOMS: atom_id res chain seq x y z
N ILE A 1 2.87 3.49 14.82
CA ILE A 1 1.87 3.87 13.81
C ILE A 1 2.46 3.56 12.44
N CYS A 2 1.72 2.88 11.56
CA CYS A 2 2.13 2.71 10.16
C CYS A 2 1.43 3.80 9.33
N ASN A 3 2.20 4.64 8.65
CA ASN A 3 1.64 5.72 7.85
C ASN A 3 1.09 5.18 6.52
N SER A 4 0.35 6.00 5.79
CA SER A 4 -0.04 5.72 4.41
C SER A 4 1.15 5.23 3.56
N GLY A 5 0.87 4.28 2.68
CA GLY A 5 1.88 3.53 1.93
C GLY A 5 2.48 2.36 2.72
N PHE A 6 2.12 2.18 3.99
CA PHE A 6 2.59 1.06 4.81
C PHE A 6 1.40 0.34 5.46
N PHE A 7 1.58 -0.96 5.67
CA PHE A 7 0.65 -1.79 6.41
C PHE A 7 1.37 -2.48 7.58
N ARG A 8 0.63 -2.72 8.66
CA ARG A 8 1.10 -3.48 9.82
C ARG A 8 0.96 -4.97 9.54
N ASN A 9 2.07 -5.68 9.47
CA ASN A 9 2.08 -7.13 9.31
C ASN A 9 1.75 -7.87 10.63
N THR A 10 1.70 -9.20 10.58
CA THR A 10 1.40 -10.06 11.75
C THR A 10 2.45 -9.96 12.86
N SER A 11 3.69 -9.59 12.54
CA SER A 11 4.76 -9.30 13.52
C SER A 11 4.68 -7.89 14.11
N GLY A 12 3.70 -7.09 13.70
CA GLY A 12 3.53 -5.71 14.15
C GLY A 12 4.49 -4.70 13.52
N ILE A 13 5.21 -5.11 12.47
CA ILE A 13 6.17 -4.28 11.74
C ILE A 13 5.44 -3.57 10.59
N CYS A 14 5.75 -2.29 10.37
CA CYS A 14 5.25 -1.55 9.22
C CYS A 14 6.02 -1.97 7.96
N GLN A 15 5.34 -2.64 7.04
CA GLN A 15 5.89 -2.99 5.73
C GLN A 15 5.32 -2.06 4.67
N SER A 16 6.16 -1.67 3.71
CA SER A 16 5.73 -0.88 2.55
C SER A 16 4.76 -1.68 1.70
N CYS A 17 3.74 -1.01 1.16
CA CYS A 17 2.88 -1.62 0.16
C CYS A 17 3.69 -2.03 -1.07
N PRO A 18 3.62 -3.30 -1.49
CA PRO A 18 4.33 -3.76 -2.68
C PRO A 18 3.78 -3.12 -3.96
N ILE A 19 4.56 -3.22 -5.04
CA ILE A 19 4.14 -2.86 -6.39
C ILE A 19 2.81 -3.55 -6.73
N GLY A 20 1.90 -2.81 -7.36
CA GLY A 20 0.54 -3.25 -7.66
C GLY A 20 -0.44 -3.05 -6.50
N THR A 21 0.00 -2.45 -5.40
CA THR A 21 -0.87 -2.11 -4.25
C THR A 21 -0.59 -0.71 -3.72
N TYR A 22 -1.54 -0.15 -2.99
CA TYR A 22 -1.46 1.16 -2.36
C TYR A 22 -2.20 1.18 -1.02
N GLN A 23 -1.90 2.15 -0.15
CA GLN A 23 -2.61 2.31 1.11
C GLN A 23 -2.80 3.80 1.47
N PRO A 24 -4.01 4.37 1.34
CA PRO A 24 -4.26 5.78 1.62
C PRO A 24 -4.36 6.12 3.09
N ASN A 25 -4.70 5.16 3.95
CA ASN A 25 -4.99 5.41 5.36
C ASN A 25 -3.86 4.93 6.27
N ASN A 26 -3.72 5.57 7.43
CA ASN A 26 -2.80 5.14 8.47
C ASN A 26 -3.35 3.92 9.23
N GLU A 27 -2.45 3.18 9.87
CA GLU A 27 -2.74 2.07 10.79
C GLU A 27 -3.49 0.88 10.17
N GLN A 28 -3.36 0.73 8.86
CA GLN A 28 -3.96 -0.38 8.13
C GLN A 28 -3.12 -1.65 8.26
N THR A 29 -3.77 -2.80 8.19
CA THR A 29 -3.13 -4.13 8.32
C THR A 29 -2.87 -4.81 6.98
N SER A 30 -3.31 -4.20 5.88
CA SER A 30 -3.06 -4.65 4.51
C SER A 30 -3.01 -3.48 3.53
N CYS A 31 -2.52 -3.73 2.32
CA CYS A 31 -2.59 -2.78 1.20
C CYS A 31 -3.75 -3.14 0.27
N ILE A 32 -4.27 -2.12 -0.41
CA ILE A 32 -5.35 -2.23 -1.38
C ILE A 32 -4.72 -2.53 -2.74
N SER A 33 -5.22 -3.56 -3.44
CA SER A 33 -4.75 -3.88 -4.79
C SER A 33 -5.16 -2.81 -5.80
N CYS A 34 -4.29 -2.55 -6.77
CA CYS A 34 -4.63 -1.73 -7.92
C CYS A 34 -5.76 -2.39 -8.74
N PRO A 35 -6.61 -1.59 -9.41
CA PRO A 35 -7.59 -2.09 -10.36
C PRO A 35 -6.96 -2.95 -11.47
N SER A 36 -7.74 -3.89 -12.01
CA SER A 36 -7.31 -4.78 -13.09
C SER A 36 -6.74 -3.99 -14.28
N GLY A 37 -5.52 -4.35 -14.70
CA GLY A 37 -4.84 -3.70 -15.82
C GLY A 37 -4.01 -2.48 -15.44
N THR A 38 -3.92 -2.13 -14.14
CA THR A 38 -3.05 -1.05 -13.64
C THR A 38 -2.12 -1.56 -12.55
N THR A 39 -0.97 -0.90 -12.37
CA THR A 39 -0.02 -1.20 -11.29
C THR A 39 0.63 0.07 -10.76
N THR A 40 1.13 0.02 -9.54
CA THR A 40 1.97 1.10 -9.01
C THR A 40 3.41 0.94 -9.51
N ASN A 41 4.07 2.05 -9.85
CA ASN A 41 5.47 2.01 -10.31
C ASN A 41 6.48 1.91 -9.17
N GLN A 42 6.02 2.12 -7.93
CA GLN A 42 6.87 2.14 -6.74
C GLN A 42 6.16 1.51 -5.55
N VAL A 43 6.96 0.95 -4.65
CA VAL A 43 6.49 0.53 -3.33
C VAL A 43 6.04 1.73 -2.51
N ALA A 44 5.31 1.46 -1.43
CA ALA A 44 4.76 2.47 -0.53
C ALA A 44 3.84 3.50 -1.21
N SER A 45 3.11 3.07 -2.25
CA SER A 45 2.10 3.91 -2.87
C SER A 45 0.97 4.22 -1.88
N ILE A 46 0.57 5.48 -1.85
CA ILE A 46 -0.42 6.03 -0.90
C ILE A 46 -1.78 6.26 -1.58
N SER A 47 -1.88 6.17 -2.90
CA SER A 47 -3.10 6.52 -3.63
C SER A 47 -3.34 5.60 -4.82
N GLN A 48 -4.62 5.37 -5.11
CA GLN A 48 -5.07 4.68 -6.31
C GLN A 48 -4.61 5.40 -7.59
N THR A 49 -4.44 6.73 -7.54
CA THR A 49 -3.96 7.52 -8.68
C THR A 49 -2.53 7.16 -9.11
N GLN A 50 -1.79 6.43 -8.27
CA GLN A 50 -0.47 5.90 -8.60
C GLN A 50 -0.54 4.55 -9.33
N CYS A 51 -1.72 3.94 -9.42
CA CYS A 51 -1.98 2.78 -10.27
C CYS A 51 -2.16 3.28 -11.71
N ALA A 52 -1.21 2.95 -12.59
CA ALA A 52 -1.19 3.32 -14.01
C ALA A 52 -0.98 2.09 -14.90
#